data_AF-A0A3D0QVR3-F1
#
_entry.id   AF-A0A3D0QVR3-F1
#
_cell.length_a   1.000
_cell.length_b   1.000
_cell.length_c   1.000
_cell.angle_alpha   90.00
_cell.angle_beta   90.00
_cell.angle_gamma   90.00
#
_symmetry.space_group_name_H-M   'P 1'
#
loop_
_entity.id
_entity.type
_entity.pdbx_description
1 polymer ?
#
loop_
_entity_poly.entity_id
_entity_poly.type
_entity_poly.pdbx_seq_one_letter_code
_entity_poly.pdbx_strand_id
1 'polypeptide(L)'
;MEIVSQGTDPSASMLNDDFHREFVSELRYFDNSYASGRGFMSYLRMVPNSSPLQVWFSALVGTNFPPYPPGYVRLDLTYNEYLSALLLTKGLYGWQYLYADVSFGDPALEHLTECLRNGLDALPDMFPGWDYTSLSQRLEARL
;
A
#
# COMPACT_ATOMS: atom_id res chain seq x y z
N MET A 1 5.82 16.41 -9.44
CA MET A 1 7.13 15.84 -9.08
C MET A 1 7.37 14.68 -10.03
N GLU A 2 8.49 14.64 -10.75
CA GLU A 2 8.79 13.51 -11.64
C GLU A 2 9.34 12.35 -10.80
N ILE A 3 8.79 11.14 -10.97
CA ILE A 3 9.16 9.95 -10.18
C ILE A 3 10.65 9.61 -10.34
N VAL A 4 11.19 9.77 -11.55
CA VAL A 4 12.57 9.40 -11.88
C VAL A 4 13.63 10.37 -11.34
N SER A 5 13.26 11.61 -11.03
CA SER A 5 14.20 12.63 -10.52
C SER A 5 14.24 12.74 -9.00
N GLN A 6 13.46 11.91 -8.29
CA GLN A 6 13.51 11.87 -6.83
C GLN A 6 14.84 11.28 -6.37
N GLY A 7 15.46 11.96 -5.38
CA GLY A 7 16.60 11.45 -4.66
C GLY A 7 16.21 10.33 -3.67
N THR A 8 17.19 9.83 -2.95
CA THR A 8 17.00 8.85 -1.87
C THR A 8 16.03 9.39 -0.81
N ASP A 9 15.12 8.55 -0.32
CA ASP A 9 14.28 8.90 0.82
C ASP A 9 15.16 9.28 2.03
N PRO A 10 14.92 10.44 2.69
CA PRO A 10 15.75 10.90 3.81
C PRO A 10 15.85 9.90 4.98
N SER A 11 14.84 9.04 5.15
CA SER A 11 14.82 7.98 6.18
C SER A 11 15.93 6.94 5.97
N ALA A 12 16.48 6.81 4.76
CA ALA A 12 17.62 5.92 4.49
C ALA A 12 18.82 6.20 5.39
N SER A 13 19.10 7.48 5.69
CA SER A 13 20.23 7.86 6.54
C SER A 13 20.06 7.48 8.03
N MET A 14 18.83 7.14 8.44
CA MET A 14 18.49 6.74 9.82
C MET A 14 18.55 5.21 10.03
N LEU A 15 18.73 4.43 8.95
CA LEU A 15 18.79 2.97 9.00
C LEU A 15 20.21 2.49 9.27
N ASN A 16 20.36 1.55 10.22
CA ASN A 16 21.66 1.07 10.69
C ASN A 16 22.25 -0.07 9.84
N ASP A 17 21.41 -0.79 9.09
CA ASP A 17 21.78 -1.94 8.25
C ASP A 17 21.90 -1.56 6.76
N ASP A 18 22.85 -2.18 6.05
CA ASP A 18 23.13 -1.91 4.63
C ASP A 18 21.99 -2.32 3.70
N PHE A 19 21.36 -3.47 3.95
CA PHE A 19 20.24 -3.95 3.14
C PHE A 19 19.04 -3.01 3.26
N HIS A 20 18.74 -2.54 4.47
CA HIS A 20 17.69 -1.53 4.68
C HIS A 20 17.98 -0.21 3.98
N ARG A 21 19.23 0.28 4.04
CA ARG A 21 19.65 1.49 3.33
C ARG A 21 19.50 1.36 1.82
N GLU A 22 19.96 0.24 1.27
CA GLU A 22 19.85 -0.06 -0.16
C GLU A 22 18.37 -0.12 -0.58
N PHE A 23 17.56 -0.90 0.12
CA PHE A 23 16.12 -1.03 -0.16
C PHE A 23 15.41 0.33 -0.21
N VAL A 24 15.60 1.17 0.81
CA VAL A 24 14.94 2.49 0.86
C VAL A 24 15.47 3.42 -0.23
N SER A 25 16.74 3.30 -0.63
CA SER A 25 17.31 4.09 -1.73
C SER A 25 16.71 3.78 -3.11
N GLU A 26 16.14 2.59 -3.27
CA GLU A 26 15.47 2.13 -4.49
C GLU A 26 14.01 2.58 -4.58
N LEU A 27 13.41 3.09 -3.50
CA LEU A 27 12.03 3.52 -3.47
C LEU A 27 11.84 4.90 -4.12
N ARG A 28 10.80 5.03 -4.93
CA ARG A 28 10.33 6.29 -5.51
C ARG A 28 8.88 6.50 -5.15
N TYR A 29 8.64 7.53 -4.37
CA TYR A 29 7.32 7.92 -3.92
C TYR A 29 6.44 8.31 -5.12
N PHE A 30 5.17 7.91 -5.14
CA PHE A 30 4.26 8.35 -6.21
C PHE A 30 2.84 8.66 -5.76
N ASP A 31 2.42 8.25 -4.56
CA ASP A 31 1.08 8.53 -4.06
C ASP A 31 1.02 8.58 -2.52
N ASN A 32 0.07 9.36 -2.00
CA ASN A 32 -0.28 9.40 -0.58
C ASN A 32 -1.80 9.50 -0.36
N SER A 33 -2.31 8.79 0.64
CA SER A 33 -3.67 9.02 1.12
C SER A 33 -3.64 9.95 2.33
N TYR A 34 -4.08 11.19 2.15
CA TYR A 34 -4.17 12.17 3.23
C TYR A 34 -5.38 11.92 4.13
N ALA A 35 -5.20 11.09 5.16
CA ALA A 35 -5.97 11.21 6.39
C ALA A 35 -4.98 11.44 7.54
N SER A 36 -5.01 12.66 8.08
CA SER A 36 -4.38 13.07 9.36
C SER A 36 -2.92 12.62 9.61
N GLY A 37 -1.96 13.14 8.85
CA GLY A 37 -0.54 13.27 9.25
C GLY A 37 0.27 11.99 9.47
N ARG A 38 -0.34 10.81 9.44
CA ARG A 38 0.27 9.49 9.68
C ARG A 38 0.56 8.73 8.37
N GLY A 39 0.93 9.51 7.35
CA GLY A 39 0.87 9.25 5.91
C GLY A 39 1.13 7.81 5.46
N PHE A 40 0.07 7.17 4.97
CA PHE A 40 0.18 6.05 4.04
C PHE A 40 0.82 6.53 2.74
N MET A 41 1.96 5.94 2.40
CA MET A 41 2.76 6.31 1.23
C MET A 41 2.94 5.12 0.31
N SER A 42 2.79 5.33 -0.99
CA SER A 42 3.03 4.30 -2.01
C SER A 42 4.28 4.64 -2.83
N TYR A 43 5.05 3.60 -3.13
CA TYR A 43 6.36 3.69 -3.76
C TYR A 43 6.50 2.69 -4.90
N LEU A 44 7.21 3.09 -5.94
CA LEU A 44 7.77 2.18 -6.93
C LEU A 44 9.19 1.83 -6.50
N ARG A 45 9.51 0.54 -6.42
CA ARG A 45 10.88 0.09 -6.20
C ARG A 45 11.60 -0.03 -7.54
N MET A 46 12.60 0.81 -7.76
CA MET A 46 13.39 0.85 -8.99
C MET A 46 14.73 0.12 -8.77
N VAL A 47 14.75 -1.16 -9.12
CA VAL A 47 15.97 -1.98 -9.17
C VAL A 47 16.44 -2.06 -10.62
N PRO A 48 17.73 -1.85 -10.92
CA PRO A 48 18.25 -2.02 -12.28
C PRO A 48 17.90 -3.38 -12.87
N ASN A 49 17.42 -3.41 -14.11
CA ASN A 49 17.02 -4.62 -14.83
C ASN A 49 15.89 -5.45 -14.19
N SER A 50 15.14 -4.89 -13.24
CA SER A 50 13.97 -5.54 -12.65
C SER A 50 12.71 -5.24 -13.46
N SER A 51 11.95 -6.28 -13.81
CA SER A 51 10.62 -6.18 -14.42
C SER A 51 9.74 -7.35 -13.97
N PRO A 52 8.48 -7.12 -13.58
CA PRO A 52 7.83 -5.81 -13.44
C PRO A 52 8.36 -5.04 -12.22
N LEU A 53 8.21 -3.71 -12.25
CA LEU A 53 8.47 -2.87 -11.07
C LEU A 53 7.53 -3.25 -9.94
N GLN A 54 8.05 -3.27 -8.72
CA GLN A 54 7.28 -3.62 -7.53
C GLN A 54 6.63 -2.37 -6.95
N VAL A 55 5.37 -2.49 -6.55
CA VAL A 55 4.68 -1.47 -5.76
C VAL A 55 4.80 -1.79 -4.28
N TRP A 56 5.21 -0.79 -3.51
CA TRP A 56 5.42 -0.87 -2.07
C TRP A 56 4.56 0.16 -1.36
N PHE A 57 4.13 -0.19 -0.16
CA PHE A 57 3.27 0.62 0.68
C PHE A 57 3.92 0.76 2.05
N SER A 58 4.03 2.00 2.54
CA SER A 58 4.46 2.29 3.90
C SER A 58 3.25 2.59 4.76
N ALA A 59 3.12 1.84 5.86
CA ALA A 59 2.08 2.03 6.85
C ALA A 59 2.62 1.89 8.28
N LEU A 60 2.17 2.77 9.16
CA LEU A 60 2.68 2.88 10.53
C LEU A 60 2.19 1.77 11.47
N VAL A 61 1.32 0.88 11.03
CA VAL A 61 0.72 -0.16 11.90
C VAL A 61 1.34 -1.52 11.60
N GLY A 62 1.96 -2.12 12.63
CA GLY A 62 2.05 -3.56 12.88
C GLY A 62 2.77 -4.44 11.85
N THR A 63 3.18 -3.90 10.70
CA THR A 63 3.72 -4.69 9.60
C THR A 63 5.21 -4.91 9.78
N ASN A 64 5.59 -6.14 10.09
CA ASN A 64 6.97 -6.58 10.08
C ASN A 64 7.11 -7.69 9.05
N PHE A 65 7.75 -7.36 7.92
CA PHE A 65 8.01 -8.30 6.83
C PHE A 65 9.51 -8.46 6.64
N PRO A 66 10.20 -9.27 7.48
CA PRO A 66 11.61 -9.57 7.25
C PRO A 66 11.85 -10.08 5.82
N PRO A 67 12.95 -9.68 5.16
CA PRO A 67 14.06 -8.88 5.70
C PRO A 67 13.85 -7.36 5.64
N TYR A 68 12.72 -6.85 5.15
CA TYR A 68 12.51 -5.43 4.88
C TYR A 68 12.35 -4.59 6.16
N PRO A 69 12.61 -3.27 6.10
CA PRO A 69 12.40 -2.39 7.24
C PRO A 69 10.94 -2.46 7.72
N PRO A 70 10.69 -2.37 9.03
CA PRO A 70 9.33 -2.32 9.58
C PRO A 70 8.50 -1.21 8.93
N GLY A 71 7.21 -1.48 8.74
CA GLY A 71 6.27 -0.54 8.14
C GLY A 71 6.21 -0.57 6.61
N TYR A 72 7.08 -1.32 5.92
CA TYR A 72 6.99 -1.50 4.47
C TYR A 72 6.38 -2.85 4.12
N VAL A 73 5.38 -2.83 3.25
CA VAL A 73 4.74 -4.03 2.70
C VAL A 73 4.67 -3.94 1.18
N ARG A 74 4.97 -5.05 0.51
CA ARG A 74 4.81 -5.15 -0.94
C ARG A 74 3.33 -5.35 -1.27
N LEU A 75 2.84 -4.64 -2.27
CA LEU A 75 1.51 -4.87 -2.83
C LEU A 75 1.57 -5.90 -3.96
N ASP A 76 0.56 -6.76 -4.01
CA ASP A 76 0.29 -7.68 -5.12
C ASP A 76 -0.36 -6.93 -6.29
N LEU A 77 0.37 -5.92 -6.80
CA LEU A 77 -0.02 -5.01 -7.86
C LEU A 77 1.20 -4.54 -8.65
N THR A 78 1.03 -4.42 -9.96
CA THR A 78 1.83 -3.56 -10.83
C THR A 78 1.38 -2.09 -10.71
N TYR A 79 2.16 -1.15 -11.24
CA TYR A 79 1.76 0.26 -11.25
C TYR A 79 0.42 0.53 -11.96
N ASN A 80 0.18 -0.15 -13.10
CA ASN A 80 -1.07 0.02 -13.84
C ASN A 80 -2.25 -0.54 -13.04
N GLU A 81 -2.08 -1.71 -12.42
CA GLU A 81 -3.12 -2.30 -11.56
C GLU A 81 -3.37 -1.45 -10.31
N TYR A 82 -2.35 -0.77 -9.78
CA TYR A 82 -2.52 0.19 -8.69
C TYR A 82 -3.43 1.34 -9.10
N LEU A 83 -3.22 1.95 -10.28
CA LEU A 83 -4.07 3.03 -10.77
C LEU A 83 -5.51 2.55 -11.02
N SER A 84 -5.68 1.35 -11.57
CA SER A 84 -7.00 0.73 -11.74
C SER A 84 -7.68 0.46 -10.40
N ALA A 85 -6.95 -0.05 -9.41
CA ALA A 85 -7.45 -0.32 -8.08
C ALA A 85 -7.85 0.98 -7.36
N LEU A 86 -7.03 2.04 -7.45
CA LEU A 86 -7.35 3.36 -6.91
C LEU A 86 -8.66 3.92 -7.49
N LEU A 87 -8.84 3.79 -8.81
CA LEU A 87 -10.08 4.20 -9.48
C LEU A 87 -11.27 3.34 -9.08
N LEU A 88 -11.08 2.04 -8.91
CA LEU A 88 -12.14 1.13 -8.47
C LEU A 88 -12.57 1.49 -7.03
N THR A 89 -11.62 1.57 -6.10
CA THR A 89 -11.86 1.80 -4.67
C THR A 89 -12.28 3.22 -4.33
N LYS A 90 -12.20 4.15 -5.31
CA LYS A 90 -12.45 5.59 -5.12
C LYS A 90 -11.55 6.20 -4.03
N GLY A 91 -10.37 5.62 -3.82
CA GLY A 91 -9.47 6.04 -2.75
C GLY A 91 -9.99 5.72 -1.34
N LEU A 92 -10.83 4.69 -1.18
CA LEU A 92 -11.29 4.23 0.13
C LEU A 92 -10.13 4.09 1.12
N TYR A 93 -10.29 4.61 2.34
CA TYR A 93 -9.23 4.58 3.35
C TYR A 93 -8.65 3.18 3.55
N GLY A 94 -7.33 3.05 3.36
CA GLY A 94 -6.60 1.79 3.55
C GLY A 94 -6.83 0.72 2.48
N TRP A 95 -7.40 1.07 1.32
CA TRP A 95 -7.66 0.11 0.24
C TRP A 95 -6.43 -0.68 -0.21
N GLN A 96 -5.22 -0.13 -0.05
CA GLN A 96 -3.97 -0.80 -0.38
C GLN A 96 -3.79 -2.12 0.38
N TYR A 97 -4.33 -2.22 1.60
CA TYR A 97 -4.25 -3.45 2.40
C TYR A 97 -5.03 -4.63 1.80
N LEU A 98 -6.01 -4.39 0.92
CA LEU A 98 -6.68 -5.47 0.17
C LEU A 98 -5.73 -6.19 -0.81
N TYR A 99 -4.59 -5.58 -1.10
CA TYR A 99 -3.54 -6.08 -1.97
C TYR A 99 -2.23 -6.35 -1.22
N ALA A 100 -2.23 -6.19 0.11
CA ALA A 100 -1.10 -6.55 0.95
C ALA A 100 -1.28 -7.99 1.48
N ASP A 101 -0.17 -8.64 1.77
CA ASP A 101 -0.15 -9.94 2.44
C ASP A 101 -0.27 -9.76 3.96
N VAL A 102 -1.43 -9.28 4.42
CA VAL A 102 -1.74 -9.04 5.83
C VAL A 102 -2.93 -9.88 6.28
N SER A 103 -3.02 -10.15 7.58
CA SER A 103 -4.19 -10.76 8.21
C SER A 103 -5.08 -9.67 8.81
N PHE A 104 -6.31 -9.53 8.34
CA PHE A 104 -7.32 -8.63 8.91
C PHE A 104 -7.92 -9.16 10.22
N GLY A 105 -7.60 -10.40 10.60
CA GLY A 105 -7.86 -10.94 11.94
C GLY A 105 -6.87 -10.45 13.01
N ASP A 106 -5.81 -9.73 12.64
CA ASP A 106 -4.90 -9.09 13.61
C ASP A 106 -5.63 -7.96 14.36
N PRO A 107 -5.70 -8.00 15.71
CA PRO A 107 -6.30 -6.93 16.51
C PRO A 107 -5.72 -5.54 16.24
N ALA A 108 -4.45 -5.45 15.80
CA ALA A 108 -3.84 -4.17 15.42
C ALA A 108 -4.51 -3.53 14.18
N LEU A 109 -5.18 -4.32 13.35
CA LEU A 109 -5.86 -3.89 12.13
C LEU A 109 -7.39 -3.82 12.26
N GLU A 110 -7.96 -4.10 13.43
CA GLU A 110 -9.42 -4.15 13.65
C GLU A 110 -10.13 -2.89 13.11
N HIS A 111 -9.66 -1.70 13.49
CA HIS A 111 -10.23 -0.44 13.01
C HIS A 111 -10.16 -0.27 11.49
N LEU A 112 -9.04 -0.68 10.89
CA LEU A 112 -8.87 -0.65 9.43
C LEU A 112 -9.85 -1.62 8.76
N THR A 113 -9.99 -2.84 9.29
CA THR A 113 -10.91 -3.85 8.80
C THR A 113 -12.35 -3.33 8.81
N GLU A 114 -12.78 -2.67 9.90
CA GLU A 114 -14.10 -2.04 9.99
C GLU A 114 -14.28 -0.92 8.97
N CYS A 115 -13.28 -0.05 8.80
CA CYS A 115 -13.33 1.00 7.78
C CYS A 115 -13.47 0.44 6.36
N LEU A 116 -12.73 -0.63 6.05
CA LEU A 116 -12.81 -1.30 4.76
C LEU A 116 -14.19 -1.94 4.53
N ARG A 117 -14.75 -2.65 5.53
CA ARG A 117 -16.11 -3.21 5.45
C ARG A 117 -17.15 -2.14 5.16
N ASN A 118 -17.20 -1.12 6.01
CA ASN A 118 -18.17 -0.02 5.88
C ASN A 118 -18.03 0.71 4.53
N GLY A 119 -16.80 0.90 4.06
CA GLY A 119 -16.53 1.51 2.77
C GLY A 119 -17.00 0.67 1.59
N LEU A 120 -16.69 -0.63 1.60
CA LEU A 120 -17.12 -1.56 0.56
C LEU A 120 -18.65 -1.74 0.52
N ASP A 121 -19.31 -1.66 1.66
CA ASP A 121 -20.78 -1.70 1.74
C ASP A 121 -21.43 -0.42 1.15
N ALA A 122 -20.80 0.74 1.29
CA ALA A 122 -21.31 2.01 0.79
C ALA A 122 -21.04 2.27 -0.70
N LEU A 123 -19.97 1.70 -1.25
CA LEU A 123 -19.54 1.95 -2.64
C LEU A 123 -20.61 1.59 -3.70
N PRO A 124 -21.33 0.45 -3.61
CA PRO A 124 -22.39 0.12 -4.56
C PRO A 124 -23.52 1.16 -4.62
N ASP A 125 -23.90 1.74 -3.48
CA ASP A 125 -24.96 2.75 -3.42
C ASP A 125 -24.50 4.09 -4.02
N MET A 126 -23.25 4.47 -3.76
CA MET A 126 -22.66 5.72 -4.27
C MET A 126 -22.27 5.64 -5.75
N PHE A 127 -21.87 4.45 -6.22
CA PHE A 127 -21.32 4.22 -7.55
C PHE A 127 -21.85 2.91 -8.17
N PRO A 128 -23.16 2.80 -8.43
CA PRO A 128 -23.83 1.54 -8.80
C PRO A 128 -23.42 0.93 -10.15
N GLY A 129 -22.58 1.62 -10.93
CA GLY A 129 -22.09 1.14 -12.23
C GLY A 129 -20.79 0.32 -12.17
N TRP A 130 -20.26 0.05 -10.97
CA TRP A 130 -18.99 -0.65 -10.78
C TRP A 130 -19.19 -1.98 -10.06
N ASP A 131 -18.40 -2.98 -10.43
CA ASP A 131 -18.37 -4.28 -9.75
C ASP A 131 -17.30 -4.29 -8.65
N TYR A 132 -17.75 -4.41 -7.40
CA TYR A 132 -16.91 -4.41 -6.21
C TYR A 132 -16.63 -5.82 -5.65
N THR A 133 -17.16 -6.86 -6.29
CA THR A 133 -17.12 -8.25 -5.78
C THR A 133 -15.69 -8.71 -5.49
N SER A 134 -14.73 -8.36 -6.35
CA SER A 134 -13.32 -8.73 -6.16
C SER A 134 -12.69 -8.09 -4.93
N LEU A 135 -13.11 -6.89 -4.53
CA LEU A 135 -12.61 -6.22 -3.33
C LEU A 135 -13.15 -6.88 -2.08
N SER A 136 -14.46 -7.19 -2.05
CA SER A 136 -15.09 -7.92 -0.96
C SER A 136 -14.46 -9.30 -0.78
N GLN A 137 -14.20 -10.03 -1.86
CA GLN A 137 -13.52 -11.32 -1.80
C GLN A 137 -12.10 -11.21 -1.22
N ARG A 138 -11.34 -10.16 -1.57
CA ARG A 138 -10.00 -9.93 -1.02
C ARG A 138 -10.02 -9.64 0.46
N LEU A 139 -11.02 -8.88 0.93
CA LEU A 139 -11.24 -8.62 2.36
C LEU A 139 -11.54 -9.93 3.08
N GLU A 140 -12.55 -10.68 2.62
CA GLU A 140 -13.00 -11.93 3.24
C GLU A 140 -11.92 -13.01 3.28
N ALA A 141 -11.09 -13.12 2.24
CA ALA A 141 -10.00 -14.10 2.19
C ALA A 141 -8.88 -13.85 3.23
N ARG A 142 -8.88 -12.71 3.91
CA ARG A 142 -7.85 -12.29 4.87
C ARG A 142 -8.39 -12.06 6.28
N LEU A 143 -9.70 -12.27 6.51
CA LEU A 143 -10.32 -12.28 7.84
C LEU A 143 -9.98 -13.56 8.60
#